data_AF-D6KC18-F1
#
_entry.id   AF-D6KC18-F1
#
_cell.length_a   1.000
_cell.length_b   1.000
_cell.length_c   1.000
_cell.angle_alpha   90.00
_cell.angle_beta   90.00
_cell.angle_gamma   90.00
#
_symmetry.space_group_name_H-M   'P 1'
#
loop_
_entity.id
_entity.type
_entity.pdbx_description
1 polymer ?
#
loop_
_entity_poly.entity_id
_entity_poly.type
_entity_poly.pdbx_seq_one_letter_code
_entity_poly.pdbx_strand_id
1 'polypeptide(L)'
;MYLRGSASVYLIGGAESGATSLIEAAGGVDAGAASGLTKDFTAITTEALAKAAPDAILVMSKGLESVGGMDGLVKIPGVAQTPAGMNRRVVSVEDGVLLNYGPRTDQVLRSLVTQLYGDGTGAGR
;
A
#
# COMPACT_ATOMS: atom_id res chain seq x y z
N MET A 1 -0.04 1.20 3.24
CA MET A 1 1.04 1.22 4.25
C MET A 1 1.84 2.50 4.11
N TYR A 2 2.17 3.14 5.24
CA TYR A 2 3.09 4.28 5.30
C TYR A 2 4.45 3.79 5.84
N LEU A 3 5.53 4.15 5.15
CA LEU A 3 6.88 3.66 5.44
C LEU A 3 7.86 4.82 5.58
N ARG A 4 8.68 4.78 6.64
CA ARG A 4 9.83 5.67 6.82
C ARG A 4 10.96 4.88 7.47
N GLY A 5 11.75 4.19 6.64
CA GLY A 5 12.78 3.23 7.07
C GLY A 5 13.88 3.83 7.94
N SER A 6 14.33 5.06 7.66
CA SER A 6 15.34 5.76 8.47
C SER A 6 14.94 5.97 9.93
N ALA A 7 13.63 5.97 10.21
CA ALA A 7 13.07 6.12 11.55
C ALA A 7 12.43 4.83 12.08
N SER A 8 12.52 3.72 11.34
CA SER A 8 11.80 2.47 11.63
C SER A 8 10.30 2.65 11.89
N VAL A 9 9.66 3.58 11.16
CA VAL A 9 8.23 3.84 11.28
C VAL A 9 7.50 3.14 10.14
N TYR A 10 6.68 2.15 10.50
CA TYR A 10 5.87 1.36 9.59
C TYR A 10 4.43 1.34 10.09
N LEU A 11 3.52 1.91 9.30
CA LEU A 11 2.12 2.05 9.68
C LEU A 11 1.21 1.40 8.63
N ILE A 12 0.13 0.81 9.11
CA ILE A 12 -1.01 0.35 8.30
C ILE A 12 -2.12 1.40 8.37
N GLY A 13 -2.73 1.71 7.23
CA GLY A 13 -3.85 2.64 7.17
C GLY A 13 -5.14 1.96 7.62
N GLY A 14 -6.00 2.66 8.34
CA GLY A 14 -7.37 2.23 8.63
C GLY A 14 -8.40 3.08 7.88
N ALA A 15 -9.66 3.01 8.33
CA ALA A 15 -10.79 3.68 7.68
C ALA A 15 -10.62 5.20 7.52
N GLU A 16 -9.93 5.85 8.47
CA GLU A 16 -9.66 7.29 8.45
C GLU A 16 -8.33 7.67 7.76
N SER A 17 -7.63 6.72 7.12
CA SER A 17 -6.32 6.97 6.48
C SER A 17 -6.37 7.93 5.29
N GLY A 18 -7.57 8.18 4.76
CA GLY A 18 -7.79 8.91 3.52
C GLY A 18 -7.43 8.13 2.25
N ALA A 19 -6.95 6.88 2.37
CA ALA A 19 -6.65 6.02 1.21
C ALA A 19 -7.84 5.18 0.75
N THR A 20 -8.82 4.94 1.63
CA THR A 20 -10.01 4.10 1.40
C THR A 20 -10.71 4.43 0.09
N SER A 21 -11.06 5.70 -0.12
CA SER A 21 -11.80 6.15 -1.32
C SER A 21 -11.01 5.95 -2.62
N LEU A 22 -9.68 6.10 -2.59
CA LEU A 22 -8.85 5.83 -3.76
C LEU A 22 -8.77 4.32 -4.06
N ILE A 23 -8.62 3.49 -3.03
CA ILE A 23 -8.59 2.03 -3.15
C ILE A 23 -9.92 1.53 -3.74
N GLU A 24 -11.04 2.01 -3.21
CA GLU A 24 -12.39 1.66 -3.68
C GLU A 24 -12.65 2.19 -5.09
N ALA A 25 -12.22 3.41 -5.42
CA ALA A 25 -12.33 3.95 -6.77
C ALA A 25 -11.51 3.13 -7.79
N ALA A 26 -10.41 2.51 -7.34
CA ALA A 26 -9.64 1.55 -8.13
C ALA A 26 -10.27 0.15 -8.17
N GLY A 27 -11.47 -0.05 -7.62
CA GLY A 27 -12.16 -1.34 -7.59
C GLY A 27 -11.60 -2.32 -6.56
N GLY A 28 -10.72 -1.87 -5.65
CA GLY A 28 -10.20 -2.66 -4.56
C GLY A 28 -11.06 -2.56 -3.29
N VAL A 29 -10.68 -3.36 -2.29
CA VAL A 29 -11.21 -3.25 -0.92
C VAL A 29 -10.06 -2.80 -0.01
N ASP A 30 -10.30 -1.80 0.83
CA ASP A 30 -9.32 -1.41 1.85
C ASP A 30 -9.23 -2.49 2.93
N ALA A 31 -8.22 -3.34 2.82
CA ALA A 31 -7.95 -4.44 3.75
C ALA A 31 -7.74 -3.96 5.20
N GLY A 32 -7.15 -2.77 5.39
CA GLY A 32 -6.96 -2.19 6.72
C GLY A 32 -8.29 -1.84 7.36
N ALA A 33 -9.11 -1.07 6.65
CA ALA A 33 -10.47 -0.72 7.10
C ALA A 33 -11.36 -1.97 7.29
N ALA A 34 -11.35 -2.90 6.34
CA ALA A 34 -12.12 -4.14 6.40
C ALA A 34 -11.71 -5.06 7.56
N SER A 35 -10.45 -4.98 8.01
CA SER A 35 -9.98 -5.69 9.19
C SER A 35 -10.42 -5.06 10.52
N GLY A 36 -11.11 -3.91 10.48
CA GLY A 36 -11.60 -3.19 11.65
C GLY A 36 -10.63 -2.15 12.21
N LEU A 37 -9.60 -1.75 11.45
CA LEU A 37 -8.80 -0.58 11.80
C LEU A 37 -9.59 0.68 11.49
N THR A 38 -9.96 1.43 12.52
CA THR A 38 -10.79 2.63 12.37
C THR A 38 -9.97 3.91 12.27
N LYS A 39 -8.81 3.96 12.94
CA LYS A 39 -7.91 5.13 12.96
C LYS A 39 -7.28 5.41 11.60
N ASP A 40 -6.67 6.58 11.48
CA ASP A 40 -5.88 6.99 10.33
C ASP A 40 -4.75 6.00 10.03
N PHE A 41 -3.83 5.85 10.97
CA PHE A 41 -2.67 4.99 10.84
C PHE A 41 -2.39 4.31 12.17
N THR A 42 -2.15 3.01 12.11
CA THR A 42 -1.78 2.20 13.27
C THR A 42 -0.38 1.62 13.05
N ALA A 43 0.43 1.57 14.12
CA ALA A 43 1.73 0.91 14.06
C ALA A 43 1.54 -0.55 13.63
N ILE A 44 2.44 -1.03 12.76
CA ILE A 44 2.33 -2.38 12.23
C ILE A 44 2.54 -3.42 13.33
N THR A 45 1.67 -4.42 13.37
CA THR A 45 1.85 -5.64 14.15
C THR A 45 1.57 -6.85 13.28
N THR A 46 2.13 -8.00 13.64
CA THR A 46 1.90 -9.26 12.94
C THR A 46 0.41 -9.61 12.90
N GLU A 47 -0.31 -9.34 13.99
CA GLU A 47 -1.75 -9.62 14.13
C GLU A 47 -2.57 -8.70 13.22
N ALA A 48 -2.24 -7.41 13.17
CA ALA A 48 -2.95 -6.45 12.32
C ALA A 48 -2.79 -6.81 10.83
N LEU A 49 -1.57 -7.17 10.40
CA LEU A 49 -1.32 -7.62 9.03
C LEU A 49 -1.97 -8.97 8.71
N ALA A 50 -1.90 -9.93 9.63
CA ALA A 50 -2.51 -11.24 9.44
C ALA A 50 -4.04 -11.13 9.33
N LYS A 51 -4.66 -10.24 10.11
CA LYS A 51 -6.10 -9.97 10.04
C LYS A 51 -6.50 -9.23 8.77
N ALA A 52 -5.70 -8.27 8.32
CA ALA A 52 -5.94 -7.55 7.08
C ALA A 52 -5.76 -8.43 5.83
N ALA A 53 -4.80 -9.37 5.87
CA ALA A 53 -4.51 -10.33 4.80
C ALA A 53 -4.58 -9.73 3.37
N PRO A 54 -3.89 -8.59 3.10
CA PRO A 54 -4.04 -7.91 1.82
C PRO A 54 -3.48 -8.74 0.66
N ASP A 55 -4.12 -8.65 -0.51
CA ASP A 55 -3.63 -9.24 -1.77
C ASP A 55 -2.57 -8.38 -2.46
N ALA A 56 -2.60 -7.06 -2.22
CA ALA A 56 -1.60 -6.10 -2.69
C ALA A 56 -1.31 -5.05 -1.60
N ILE A 57 -0.06 -4.59 -1.51
CA ILE A 57 0.34 -3.53 -0.58
C ILE A 57 0.48 -2.21 -1.33
N LEU A 58 -0.37 -1.23 -1.01
CA LEU A 58 -0.23 0.15 -1.49
C LEU A 58 0.74 0.94 -0.60
N VAL A 59 1.75 1.56 -1.20
CA VAL A 59 2.75 2.42 -0.53
C VAL A 59 3.05 3.68 -1.33
N MET A 60 3.72 4.64 -0.72
CA MET A 60 4.35 5.74 -1.45
C MET A 60 5.75 5.33 -1.92
N SER A 61 6.16 5.78 -3.10
CA SER A 61 7.40 5.36 -3.76
C SER A 61 8.65 5.63 -2.91
N LYS A 62 8.84 6.84 -2.37
CA LYS A 62 9.99 7.15 -1.49
C LYS A 62 9.93 6.36 -0.18
N GLY A 63 8.72 6.08 0.31
CA GLY A 63 8.54 5.20 1.47
C GLY A 63 9.06 3.79 1.20
N LEU A 64 8.75 3.22 0.03
CA LEU A 64 9.25 1.92 -0.40
C LEU A 64 10.77 1.91 -0.60
N GLU A 65 11.32 2.95 -1.23
CA GLU A 65 12.77 3.13 -1.36
C GLU A 65 13.46 3.22 0.01
N SER A 66 12.86 3.91 0.97
CA SER A 66 13.44 4.11 2.31
C SER A 66 13.66 2.82 3.11
N VAL A 67 12.96 1.74 2.74
CA VAL A 67 13.14 0.41 3.35
C VAL A 67 14.03 -0.51 2.52
N GLY A 68 14.49 -0.09 1.34
CA GLY A 68 15.28 -0.91 0.42
C GLY A 68 14.44 -1.63 -0.64
N GLY A 69 13.31 -1.04 -1.06
CA GLY A 69 12.46 -1.60 -2.11
C GLY A 69 11.68 -2.84 -1.64
N MET A 70 11.30 -3.68 -2.60
CA MET A 70 10.51 -4.89 -2.33
C MET A 70 11.22 -5.86 -1.35
N ASP A 71 12.54 -6.01 -1.47
CA ASP A 71 13.31 -6.89 -0.58
C ASP A 71 13.39 -6.37 0.85
N GLY A 72 13.34 -5.06 1.01
CA GLY A 72 13.15 -4.39 2.30
C GLY A 72 11.76 -4.59 2.87
N LEU A 73 10.74 -4.37 2.04
CA LEU A 73 9.34 -4.47 2.41
C LEU A 73 8.99 -5.86 2.98
N VAL A 74 9.42 -6.96 2.33
CA VAL A 74 9.14 -8.32 2.84
C VAL A 74 9.84 -8.65 4.16
N LYS A 75 10.87 -7.90 4.55
CA LYS A 75 11.56 -8.09 5.84
C LYS A 75 10.83 -7.42 7.00
N ILE A 76 9.86 -6.55 6.72
CA ILE A 76 9.02 -5.96 7.77
C ILE A 76 8.19 -7.09 8.41
N PRO A 77 8.20 -7.22 9.76
CA PRO A 77 7.48 -8.28 10.46
C PRO A 77 6.01 -8.38 10.02
N GLY A 78 5.57 -9.59 9.71
CA GLY A 78 4.20 -9.89 9.26
C GLY A 78 3.97 -9.72 7.76
N VAL A 79 4.79 -8.94 7.04
CA VAL A 79 4.54 -8.66 5.62
C VAL A 79 4.67 -9.91 4.77
N ALA A 80 5.77 -10.66 4.92
CA ALA A 80 6.03 -11.89 4.16
C ALA A 80 4.96 -12.98 4.36
N GLN A 81 4.19 -12.91 5.44
CA GLN A 81 3.12 -13.85 5.76
C GLN A 81 1.77 -13.46 5.16
N THR A 82 1.65 -12.27 4.57
CA THR A 82 0.43 -11.85 3.85
C THR A 82 0.42 -12.40 2.42
N PRO A 83 -0.75 -12.57 1.78
CA PRO A 83 -0.83 -12.91 0.36
C PRO A 83 -0.02 -11.95 -0.53
N ALA A 84 -0.09 -10.64 -0.25
CA ALA A 84 0.72 -9.64 -0.93
C ALA A 84 2.23 -9.87 -0.77
N GLY A 85 2.70 -10.18 0.44
CA GLY A 85 4.12 -10.46 0.68
C GLY A 85 4.60 -11.72 -0.01
N MET A 86 3.82 -12.80 0.04
CA MET A 86 4.12 -14.07 -0.63
C MET A 86 4.21 -13.90 -2.15
N ASN A 87 3.26 -13.15 -2.74
CA ASN A 87 3.21 -12.86 -4.16
C ASN A 87 4.10 -11.68 -4.58
N ARG A 88 4.81 -11.06 -3.62
CA ARG A 88 5.60 -9.83 -3.80
C ARG A 88 4.83 -8.73 -4.54
N ARG A 89 3.54 -8.59 -4.21
CA ARG A 89 2.60 -7.67 -4.85
C ARG A 89 2.55 -6.35 -4.11
N VAL A 90 3.31 -5.39 -4.63
CA VAL A 90 3.33 -4.00 -4.15
C VAL A 90 2.86 -3.09 -5.27
N VAL A 91 2.05 -2.09 -4.92
CA VAL A 91 1.71 -0.98 -5.81
C VAL A 91 2.18 0.31 -5.16
N SER A 92 2.80 1.18 -5.94
CA SER A 92 3.37 2.42 -5.42
C SER A 92 2.80 3.63 -6.14
N VAL A 93 2.59 4.69 -5.38
CA VAL A 93 2.17 5.98 -5.86
C VAL A 93 3.22 7.03 -5.51
N GLU A 94 3.34 8.05 -6.36
CA GLU A 94 4.25 9.16 -6.12
C GLU A 94 3.88 9.88 -4.81
N ASP A 95 4.89 10.16 -3.99
CA ASP A 95 4.74 10.90 -2.75
C ASP A 95 4.11 12.28 -2.96
N GLY A 96 3.27 12.71 -2.02
CA GLY A 96 2.59 14.00 -2.10
C GLY A 96 1.40 14.03 -3.07
N VAL A 97 1.02 12.89 -3.67
CA VAL A 97 -0.16 12.80 -4.55
C VAL A 97 -1.27 11.93 -3.96
N LEU A 98 -0.92 10.85 -3.25
CA LEU A 98 -1.86 9.83 -2.76
C LEU A 98 -3.04 10.37 -1.94
N LEU A 99 -2.82 11.37 -1.11
CA LEU A 99 -3.79 11.84 -0.11
C LEU A 99 -4.24 13.30 -0.31
N ASN A 100 -3.76 13.96 -1.37
CA ASN A 100 -4.02 15.38 -1.61
C ASN A 100 -5.21 15.64 -2.54
N TYR A 101 -5.79 14.60 -3.16
CA TYR A 101 -7.00 14.66 -4.01
C TYR A 101 -7.06 15.87 -4.95
N GLY A 102 -5.92 16.17 -5.58
CA GLY A 102 -5.74 17.34 -6.45
C GLY A 102 -6.02 17.06 -7.93
N PRO A 103 -5.59 17.96 -8.83
CA PRO A 103 -5.82 17.84 -10.28
C PRO A 103 -5.18 16.60 -10.92
N ARG A 104 -4.28 15.90 -10.20
CA ARG A 104 -3.62 14.67 -10.65
C ARG A 104 -4.30 13.38 -10.18
N THR A 105 -5.46 13.47 -9.53
CA THR A 105 -6.15 12.31 -8.94
C THR A 105 -6.52 11.27 -10.00
N ASP A 106 -6.93 11.71 -11.19
CA ASP A 106 -7.25 10.83 -12.32
C ASP A 106 -6.03 10.04 -12.80
N GLN A 107 -4.87 10.68 -12.87
CA GLN A 107 -3.60 10.07 -13.25
C GLN A 107 -3.17 9.03 -12.21
N VAL A 108 -3.27 9.36 -10.92
CA VAL A 108 -2.96 8.43 -9.83
C VAL A 108 -3.88 7.22 -9.88
N LEU A 109 -5.18 7.44 -10.04
CA LEU A 109 -6.16 6.36 -10.09
C LEU A 109 -5.89 5.43 -11.29
N ARG A 110 -5.64 5.98 -12.49
CA ARG A 110 -5.28 5.19 -13.68
C ARG A 110 -4.00 4.39 -13.48
N SER A 111 -2.98 4.99 -12.87
CA SER A 111 -1.74 4.29 -12.53
C SER A 111 -1.99 3.15 -11.55
N LEU A 112 -2.77 3.39 -10.49
CA LEU A 112 -3.11 2.38 -9.50
C LEU A 112 -3.87 1.21 -10.12
N VAL A 113 -4.90 1.50 -10.93
CA VAL A 113 -5.66 0.47 -11.66
C VAL A 113 -4.75 -0.31 -12.61
N THR A 114 -3.83 0.35 -13.31
CA THR A 114 -2.87 -0.33 -14.21
C THR A 114 -1.93 -1.25 -13.43
N GLN A 115 -1.43 -0.82 -12.27
CA GLN A 115 -0.57 -1.66 -11.42
C GLN A 115 -1.34 -2.82 -10.77
N LEU A 116 -2.62 -2.62 -10.45
CA LEU A 116 -3.47 -3.64 -9.84
C LEU A 116 -3.98 -4.68 -10.84
N TYR A 117 -4.33 -4.30 -12.07
CA TYR A 117 -5.02 -5.20 -13.02
C TYR A 117 -4.40 -5.24 -14.40
N GLY A 118 -3.42 -4.40 -14.70
CA GLY A 118 -2.70 -4.46 -15.96
C GLY A 118 -1.91 -5.76 -16.02
N ASP A 119 -2.26 -6.63 -16.97
CA ASP A 119 -1.52 -7.84 -17.29
C ASP A 119 -0.03 -7.52 -17.44
N GLY A 120 0.84 -8.40 -16.91
CA GLY A 120 2.30 -8.28 -16.86
C GLY A 120 3.00 -8.20 -18.22
N THR A 121 2.68 -7.19 -19.01
CA THR A 121 3.17 -6.94 -20.37
C THR A 121 3.37 -5.44 -20.54
N GLY A 122 4.45 -4.90 -19.96
CA GLY A 122 4.68 -3.46 -20.05
C GLY A 122 5.93 -2.91 -19.36
N ALA A 123 7.05 -3.63 -19.35
CA ALA A 123 8.35 -3.01 -19.00
C ALA A 123 9.50 -3.74 -19.71
N GLY A 124 9.42 -3.74 -21.04
CA GLY A 124 10.51 -4.09 -21.95
C GLY A 124 10.48 -3.11 -23.11
N ARG A 125 10.92 -1.88 -22.87
CA ARG A 125 11.40 -0.92 -23.87
C ARG A 125 12.06 0.26 -23.17
#